data_AF-A0A539DHL7-F1
#
_entry.id   AF-A0A539DHL7-F1
#
_cell.length_a   1.000
_cell.length_b   1.000
_cell.length_c   1.000
_cell.angle_alpha   90.00
_cell.angle_beta   90.00
_cell.angle_gamma   90.00
#
_symmetry.space_group_name_H-M   'P 1'
#
loop_
_entity.id
_entity.type
_entity.pdbx_description
1 polymer ?
#
loop_
_entity_poly.entity_id
_entity_poly.type
_entity_poly.pdbx_seq_one_letter_code
_entity_poly.pdbx_strand_id
1 'polypeptide(L)'
;MTVNRGAQIAYLPDLSGTVSQISGVGTATTTDDSYAVSSDTRVAFDSPASITNLLGQYNRFGLSGGRIADRSSYENREITRFDLQFSQELPTMFFKEHRALLTFDIANVGNLLNDDWGVVEEFAEDVRLFDVACAAADGQSTSAGVLSCNRYRISGVNTTQTVTRNTDASRWFIQVGLKYEF
;
A
#
# COMPACT_ATOMS: atom_id res chain seq x y z
N MET A 1 -3.04 -13.64 -23.56
CA MET A 1 -3.46 -14.01 -22.18
C MET A 1 -3.07 -12.85 -21.28
N THR A 2 -4.00 -11.94 -21.02
CA THR A 2 -3.77 -10.72 -20.24
C THR A 2 -3.74 -11.11 -18.76
N VAL A 3 -2.57 -11.07 -18.13
CA VAL A 3 -2.43 -11.40 -16.71
C VAL A 3 -3.16 -10.32 -15.92
N ASN A 4 -4.22 -10.71 -15.23
CA ASN A 4 -5.00 -9.86 -14.35
C ASN A 4 -4.06 -9.31 -13.27
N ARG A 5 -3.75 -8.02 -13.31
CA ARG A 5 -2.70 -7.39 -12.48
C ARG A 5 -3.11 -7.21 -11.01
N GLY A 6 -4.40 -7.37 -10.68
CA GLY A 6 -4.92 -7.08 -9.34
C GLY A 6 -4.97 -8.24 -8.33
N ALA A 7 -4.45 -9.44 -8.64
CA ALA A 7 -4.59 -10.61 -7.76
C ALA A 7 -3.30 -11.43 -7.55
N GLN A 8 -2.14 -10.78 -7.66
CA GLN A 8 -0.85 -11.45 -7.50
C GLN A 8 -0.58 -11.74 -6.01
N ILE A 9 -0.35 -13.01 -5.69
CA ILE A 9 0.18 -13.42 -4.39
C ILE A 9 1.70 -13.53 -4.53
N ALA A 10 2.43 -12.85 -3.66
CA ALA A 10 3.88 -12.89 -3.65
C ALA A 10 4.35 -13.96 -2.66
N TYR A 11 5.29 -14.81 -3.10
CA TYR A 11 6.07 -15.61 -2.17
C TYR A 11 7.12 -14.72 -1.51
N LEU A 12 7.20 -14.78 -0.19
CA LEU A 12 8.15 -14.04 0.62
C LEU A 12 9.30 -14.98 1.01
N PRO A 13 10.50 -14.84 0.42
CA PRO A 13 11.65 -15.68 0.79
C PRO A 13 12.05 -15.50 2.25
N ASP A 14 12.59 -16.54 2.87
CA ASP A 14 13.24 -16.40 4.17
C ASP A 14 14.61 -15.71 4.00
N LEU A 15 14.78 -14.56 4.66
CA LEU A 15 15.98 -13.71 4.59
C LEU A 15 16.88 -13.82 5.82
N SER A 16 16.63 -14.76 6.73
CA SER A 16 17.36 -14.88 8.01
C SER A 16 18.79 -15.45 7.91
N GLY A 17 19.15 -16.05 6.77
CA GLY A 17 20.45 -16.67 6.56
C GLY A 17 21.57 -15.74 6.12
N THR A 18 22.76 -16.30 5.94
CA THR A 18 23.92 -15.62 5.33
C THR A 18 23.68 -15.37 3.84
N VAL A 19 24.00 -14.15 3.39
CA VAL A 19 24.02 -13.77 1.97
C VAL A 19 25.31 -14.26 1.33
N SER A 20 25.22 -14.87 0.14
CA SER A 20 26.38 -15.32 -0.63
C SER A 20 26.17 -15.07 -2.12
N GLN A 21 27.24 -14.69 -2.80
CA GLN A 21 27.23 -14.56 -4.26
C GLN A 21 27.10 -15.95 -4.90
N ILE A 22 26.23 -16.05 -5.88
CA ILE A 22 26.08 -17.21 -6.75
C ILE A 22 26.86 -16.88 -8.02
N SER A 23 28.05 -17.44 -8.17
CA SER A 23 28.88 -17.21 -9.36
C SER A 23 28.63 -18.32 -10.38
N GLY A 24 28.08 -17.96 -11.54
CA GLY A 24 28.17 -18.75 -12.77
C GLY A 24 29.47 -18.41 -13.48
N VAL A 25 30.22 -19.43 -13.92
CA VAL A 25 31.51 -19.28 -14.61
C VAL A 25 31.42 -18.29 -15.78
N GLY A 26 32.21 -17.21 -15.73
CA GLY A 26 32.41 -16.31 -16.86
C GLY A 26 33.26 -15.09 -16.50
N THR A 27 34.52 -15.07 -16.94
CA THR A 27 35.39 -13.89 -16.92
C THR A 27 34.84 -12.80 -17.85
N ALA A 28 34.02 -11.88 -17.34
CA ALA A 28 33.79 -10.58 -17.96
C ALA A 28 33.17 -9.61 -16.95
N THR A 29 33.81 -8.46 -16.81
CA THR A 29 33.41 -7.27 -16.06
C THR A 29 32.03 -6.78 -16.52
N THR A 30 30.94 -7.31 -15.95
CA THR A 30 29.57 -6.82 -16.20
C THR A 30 28.70 -7.04 -14.96
N THR A 31 27.70 -6.17 -14.81
CA THR A 31 26.64 -6.07 -13.79
C THR A 31 25.77 -7.32 -13.53
N ASP A 32 26.23 -8.51 -13.90
CA ASP A 32 25.52 -9.79 -13.84
C ASP A 32 25.91 -10.60 -12.60
N ASP A 33 25.96 -9.97 -11.43
CA ASP A 33 26.07 -10.73 -10.19
C ASP A 33 24.70 -11.21 -9.71
N SER A 34 24.69 -12.39 -9.11
CA SER A 34 23.52 -12.98 -8.48
C SER A 34 23.86 -13.32 -7.04
N TYR A 35 22.90 -13.15 -6.14
CA TYR A 35 23.08 -13.39 -4.71
C TYR A 35 21.96 -14.29 -4.20
N ALA A 36 22.24 -15.16 -3.23
CA ALA A 36 21.22 -15.95 -2.53
C ALA A 36 21.39 -15.82 -1.03
N VAL A 37 20.31 -16.12 -0.31
CA VAL A 37 20.35 -16.28 1.14
C VAL A 37 20.34 -17.77 1.46
N SER A 38 21.19 -18.22 2.37
CA SER A 38 21.30 -19.64 2.75
C SER A 38 19.99 -20.24 3.29
N SER A 39 19.10 -19.42 3.84
CA SER A 39 17.75 -19.81 4.27
C SER A 39 16.80 -20.13 3.11
N ASP A 40 17.03 -19.60 1.91
CA ASP A 40 16.23 -19.88 0.72
C ASP A 40 17.09 -19.88 -0.56
N THR A 41 17.62 -21.06 -0.89
CA THR A 41 18.51 -21.25 -2.06
C THR A 41 17.77 -21.32 -3.40
N ARG A 42 16.43 -21.33 -3.38
CA ARG A 42 15.59 -21.31 -4.60
C ARG A 42 15.40 -19.88 -5.13
N VAL A 43 15.66 -18.89 -4.29
CA VAL A 43 15.55 -17.47 -4.64
C VAL A 43 16.94 -16.86 -4.82
N ALA A 44 17.13 -16.20 -5.96
CA ALA A 44 18.28 -15.38 -6.26
C ALA A 44 17.88 -13.90 -6.29
N PHE A 45 18.84 -13.02 -6.07
CA PHE A 45 18.67 -11.58 -6.05
C PHE A 45 19.68 -10.96 -7.01
N ASP A 46 19.28 -9.85 -7.62
CA ASP A 46 20.14 -9.06 -8.51
C ASP A 46 21.27 -8.32 -7.77
N SER A 47 21.09 -8.05 -6.49
CA SER A 47 22.09 -7.36 -5.67
C SER A 47 21.89 -7.64 -4.17
N PRO A 48 22.92 -7.43 -3.33
CA PRO A 48 22.76 -7.43 -1.88
C PRO A 48 21.80 -6.33 -1.39
N ALA A 49 21.73 -5.21 -2.13
CA ALA A 49 20.83 -4.10 -1.80
C ALA A 49 19.36 -4.52 -1.89
N SER A 50 18.98 -5.33 -2.88
CA SER A 50 17.61 -5.86 -3.00
C SER A 50 17.22 -6.72 -1.79
N ILE A 51 18.17 -7.49 -1.23
CA ILE A 51 17.94 -8.28 0.00
C ILE A 51 17.68 -7.34 1.18
N THR A 52 18.54 -6.33 1.38
CA THR A 52 18.39 -5.34 2.46
C THR A 52 17.10 -4.54 2.32
N ASN A 53 16.74 -4.14 1.11
CA ASN A 53 15.52 -3.40 0.82
C ASN A 53 14.28 -4.25 1.13
N LEU A 54 14.29 -5.53 0.72
CA LEU A 54 13.17 -6.45 1.00
C LEU A 54 13.06 -6.73 2.50
N LEU A 55 14.18 -6.90 3.20
CA LEU A 55 14.20 -7.02 4.66
C LEU A 55 13.66 -5.76 5.34
N GLY A 56 13.99 -4.58 4.82
CA GLY A 56 13.41 -3.31 5.27
C GLY A 56 11.88 -3.30 5.16
N GLN A 57 11.33 -3.84 4.08
CA GLN A 57 9.88 -3.99 3.91
C GLN A 57 9.29 -5.02 4.88
N TYR A 58 9.99 -6.11 5.17
CA TYR A 58 9.52 -7.09 6.15
C TYR A 58 9.39 -6.46 7.53
N ASN A 59 10.40 -5.68 7.93
CA ASN A 59 10.37 -4.96 9.19
C ASN A 59 9.28 -3.88 9.22
N ARG A 60 9.08 -3.15 8.11
CA ARG A 60 8.07 -2.08 8.01
C ARG A 60 6.65 -2.61 8.13
N PHE A 61 6.35 -3.73 7.47
CA PHE A 61 5.00 -4.29 7.41
C PHE A 61 4.79 -5.47 8.37
N GLY A 62 5.79 -5.84 9.18
CA GLY A 62 5.71 -7.02 10.03
C GLY A 62 5.50 -8.31 9.24
N LEU A 63 6.06 -8.39 8.03
CA LEU A 63 6.00 -9.60 7.22
C LEU A 63 7.05 -10.59 7.71
N SER A 64 6.76 -11.87 7.54
CA SER A 64 7.75 -12.92 7.80
C SER A 64 7.88 -13.82 6.58
N GLY A 65 9.13 -14.20 6.30
CA GLY A 65 9.50 -14.99 5.12
C GLY A 65 9.20 -16.48 5.25
N GLY A 66 9.55 -17.20 4.19
CA GLY A 66 9.35 -18.64 4.05
C GLY A 66 7.92 -19.05 3.70
N ARG A 67 7.03 -18.09 3.39
CA ARG A 67 5.64 -18.38 3.05
C ARG A 67 5.08 -17.48 1.96
N ILE A 68 3.94 -17.87 1.43
CA ILE A 68 3.13 -17.00 0.58
C ILE A 68 2.49 -15.93 1.47
N ALA A 69 2.54 -14.67 1.04
CA ALA A 69 1.89 -13.58 1.75
C ALA A 69 0.37 -13.80 1.75
N ASP A 70 -0.25 -13.67 2.92
CA ASP A 70 -1.69 -13.77 3.07
C ASP A 70 -2.38 -12.59 2.37
N ARG A 71 -3.54 -12.85 1.76
CA ARG A 71 -4.35 -11.80 1.13
C ARG A 71 -5.12 -11.06 2.22
N SER A 72 -5.17 -9.73 2.10
CA SER A 72 -5.96 -8.86 3.00
C SER A 72 -5.59 -9.01 4.49
N SER A 73 -4.35 -9.38 4.82
CA SER A 73 -3.90 -9.60 6.20
C SER A 73 -3.50 -8.32 6.96
N TYR A 74 -3.60 -7.16 6.31
CA TYR A 74 -3.21 -5.87 6.88
C TYR A 74 -4.31 -4.85 6.62
N GLU A 75 -4.58 -4.04 7.63
CA GLU A 75 -5.59 -2.98 7.62
C GLU A 75 -4.92 -1.62 7.72
N ASN A 76 -5.56 -0.60 7.14
CA ASN A 76 -5.15 0.78 7.35
C ASN A 76 -5.44 1.20 8.80
N ARG A 77 -4.78 2.28 9.26
CA ARG A 77 -5.01 2.83 10.59
C ARG A 77 -6.49 3.18 10.79
N GLU A 78 -7.02 2.90 11.97
CA GLU A 78 -8.38 3.29 12.35
C GLU A 78 -8.54 4.82 12.35
N ILE A 79 -9.70 5.30 11.89
CA ILE A 79 -10.00 6.73 11.77
C ILE A 79 -11.31 7.00 12.49
N THR A 80 -11.30 7.99 13.39
CA THR A 80 -12.51 8.48 14.05
C THR A 80 -12.91 9.82 13.46
N ARG A 81 -14.20 9.99 13.17
CA ARG A 81 -14.77 11.24 12.66
C ARG A 81 -15.99 11.63 13.48
N PHE A 82 -16.15 12.93 13.65
CA PHE A 82 -17.29 13.53 14.34
C PHE A 82 -17.98 14.50 13.41
N ASP A 83 -19.28 14.31 13.23
CA ASP A 83 -20.16 15.18 12.46
C ASP A 83 -21.12 15.88 13.42
N LEU A 84 -21.45 17.15 13.15
CA LEU A 84 -22.32 17.96 14.00
C LEU A 84 -23.43 18.60 13.18
N GLN A 85 -24.65 18.47 13.67
CA GLN A 85 -25.82 19.13 13.10
C GLN A 85 -26.42 20.08 14.15
N PHE A 86 -26.60 21.34 13.77
CA PHE A 86 -27.32 22.34 14.54
C PHE A 86 -28.55 22.79 13.78
N SER A 87 -29.68 22.91 14.47
CA SER A 87 -30.95 23.35 13.88
C SER A 87 -31.61 24.37 14.79
N GLN A 88 -32.02 25.50 14.22
CA GLN A 88 -32.68 26.58 14.93
C GLN A 88 -33.95 27.01 14.20
N GLU A 89 -35.06 27.00 14.93
CA GLU A 89 -36.30 27.61 14.48
C GLU A 89 -36.19 29.14 14.55
N LEU A 90 -36.43 29.82 13.43
CA LEU A 90 -36.39 31.26 13.35
C LEU A 90 -37.77 31.83 13.71
N PRO A 91 -37.83 32.89 14.55
CA PRO A 91 -39.09 33.54 14.87
C PRO A 91 -39.68 34.20 13.63
N THR A 92 -40.88 33.78 13.23
CA THR A 92 -41.62 34.38 12.11
C THR A 92 -42.36 35.64 12.60
N MET A 93 -41.76 36.82 12.36
CA MET A 93 -42.29 38.11 12.84
C MET A 93 -43.69 38.48 12.31
N PHE A 94 -44.18 37.88 11.22
CA PHE A 94 -45.37 38.35 10.51
C PHE A 94 -46.54 37.37 10.46
N PHE A 95 -46.34 36.08 10.74
CA PHE A 95 -47.41 35.09 10.63
C PHE A 95 -47.25 33.97 11.67
N LYS A 96 -48.20 33.88 12.61
CA LYS A 96 -48.20 32.91 13.72
C LYS A 96 -48.24 31.43 13.30
N GLU A 97 -48.59 31.16 12.04
CA GLU A 97 -48.77 29.81 11.50
C GLU A 97 -47.56 29.33 10.67
N HIS A 98 -46.61 30.21 10.38
CA HIS A 98 -45.45 29.86 9.55
C HIS A 98 -44.24 29.48 10.40
N ARG A 99 -43.54 28.43 9.97
CA ARG A 99 -42.32 27.94 10.62
C ARG A 99 -41.15 28.00 9.65
N ALA A 100 -40.08 28.66 10.07
CA ALA A 100 -38.81 28.69 9.34
C ALA A 100 -37.74 27.97 10.17
N LEU A 101 -37.09 26.96 9.60
CA LEU A 101 -36.03 26.18 10.25
C LEU A 101 -34.72 26.39 9.50
N LEU A 102 -33.72 26.90 10.20
CA LEU A 102 -32.35 27.02 9.72
C LEU A 102 -31.53 25.84 10.24
N THR A 103 -30.81 25.18 9.35
CA THR A 103 -30.01 23.99 9.65
C THR A 103 -28.57 24.19 9.19
N PHE A 104 -27.63 23.75 10.01
CA PHE A 104 -26.20 23.73 9.74
C PHE A 104 -25.67 22.33 9.98
N ASP A 105 -25.21 21.69 8.92
CA ASP A 105 -24.59 20.37 8.98
C ASP A 105 -23.09 20.55 8.74
N ILE A 106 -22.27 20.16 9.71
CA ILE A 106 -20.81 20.25 9.66
C ILE A 106 -20.26 18.83 9.67
N ALA A 107 -19.73 18.39 8.54
CA ALA A 107 -19.08 17.10 8.41
C ALA A 107 -17.58 17.22 8.75
N ASN A 108 -17.06 16.20 9.44
CA ASN A 108 -15.67 16.10 9.86
C ASN A 108 -15.20 17.32 10.67
N VAL A 109 -15.92 17.63 11.75
CA VAL A 109 -15.62 18.72 12.71
C VAL A 109 -14.20 18.58 13.27
N GLY A 110 -13.72 17.35 13.40
CA GLY A 110 -12.36 17.09 13.84
C GLY A 110 -11.31 17.76 12.96
N ASN A 111 -11.40 17.56 11.64
CA ASN A 111 -10.51 18.20 10.67
C ASN A 111 -10.68 19.73 10.58
N LEU A 112 -11.86 20.25 10.93
CA LEU A 112 -12.10 21.70 11.03
C LEU A 112 -11.34 22.32 12.21
N LEU A 113 -11.23 21.60 13.33
CA LEU A 113 -10.53 22.06 14.54
C LEU A 113 -9.03 21.75 14.52
N ASN A 114 -8.62 20.64 13.91
CA ASN A 114 -7.25 20.20 13.76
C ASN A 114 -7.09 19.42 12.44
N ASP A 115 -6.23 19.88 11.55
CA ASP A 115 -6.01 19.34 10.20
C ASP A 115 -5.43 17.93 10.16
N ASP A 116 -4.95 17.40 11.29
CA ASP A 116 -4.47 16.03 11.45
C ASP A 116 -5.56 15.04 11.89
N TRP A 117 -6.73 15.51 12.32
CA TRP A 117 -7.79 14.64 12.83
C TRP A 117 -8.83 14.26 11.77
N GLY A 118 -9.23 12.99 11.73
CA GLY A 118 -10.18 12.49 10.71
C GLY A 118 -9.58 12.31 9.32
N VAL A 119 -8.25 12.31 9.23
CA VAL A 119 -7.48 12.16 7.99
C VAL A 119 -7.41 10.71 7.55
N VAL A 120 -7.75 10.47 6.28
CA VAL A 120 -7.57 9.17 5.64
C VAL A 120 -6.26 9.11 4.92
N GLU A 121 -5.50 8.09 5.28
CA GLU A 121 -4.23 7.74 4.71
C GLU A 121 -4.36 6.36 4.07
N GLU A 122 -4.05 6.28 2.78
CA GLU A 122 -4.22 5.08 1.98
C GLU A 122 -2.92 4.80 1.23
N PHE A 123 -2.62 3.51 1.03
CA PHE A 123 -1.63 3.10 0.05
C PHE A 123 -2.24 3.13 -1.35
N ALA A 124 -1.40 3.36 -2.36
CA ALA A 124 -1.85 3.24 -3.75
C ALA A 124 -2.39 1.83 -4.02
N GLU A 125 -3.40 1.72 -4.87
CA GLU A 125 -4.08 0.45 -5.17
C GLU A 125 -3.16 -0.56 -5.88
N ASP A 126 -2.22 -0.08 -6.70
CA ASP A 126 -1.28 -0.89 -7.49
C ASP A 126 0.17 -0.72 -7.01
N VAL A 127 0.49 -1.38 -5.90
CA VAL A 127 1.85 -1.38 -5.36
C VAL A 127 2.67 -2.54 -5.93
N ARG A 128 3.63 -2.22 -6.80
CA ARG A 128 4.68 -3.16 -7.21
C ARG A 128 5.72 -3.30 -6.10
N LEU A 129 5.81 -4.47 -5.46
CA LEU A 129 6.80 -4.75 -4.40
C LEU A 129 8.18 -5.09 -4.96
N PHE A 130 8.24 -5.98 -5.95
CA PHE A 130 9.45 -6.41 -6.64
C PHE A 130 9.07 -7.18 -7.92
N ASP A 131 10.02 -7.37 -8.81
CA ASP A 131 9.85 -8.18 -10.02
C ASP A 131 10.37 -9.59 -9.78
N VAL A 132 9.73 -10.57 -10.42
CA VAL A 132 10.15 -11.97 -10.39
C VAL A 132 10.36 -12.46 -11.81
N ALA A 133 11.56 -13.00 -12.07
CA ALA A 133 11.90 -13.67 -13.30
C ALA A 133 12.40 -15.10 -13.02
N CYS A 134 12.27 -15.97 -14.00
CA CYS A 134 12.91 -17.28 -13.93
C CYS A 134 14.41 -17.15 -14.11
N ALA A 135 15.16 -17.94 -13.33
CA ALA A 135 16.61 -17.91 -13.35
C ALA A 135 17.22 -19.30 -13.49
N ALA A 136 18.39 -19.34 -14.10
CA ALA A 136 19.19 -20.56 -14.24
C ALA A 136 19.92 -20.88 -12.92
N ALA A 137 20.71 -21.96 -12.92
CA ALA A 137 21.44 -22.41 -11.73
C ALA A 137 22.55 -21.44 -11.26
N ASP A 138 22.90 -20.45 -12.08
CA ASP A 138 23.79 -19.33 -11.75
C ASP A 138 23.05 -18.11 -11.17
N GLY A 139 21.72 -18.14 -11.10
CA GLY A 139 20.90 -17.02 -10.63
C GLY A 139 20.59 -15.95 -11.68
N GLN A 140 21.08 -16.10 -12.91
CA GLN A 140 20.83 -15.17 -14.00
C GLN A 140 19.45 -15.40 -14.62
N SER A 141 18.82 -14.31 -15.07
CA SER A 141 17.50 -14.37 -15.70
C SER A 141 17.55 -15.18 -16.99
N THR A 142 16.63 -16.13 -17.14
CA THR A 142 16.41 -16.86 -18.39
C THR A 142 15.49 -16.08 -19.33
N SER A 143 15.54 -16.36 -20.64
CA SER A 143 14.65 -15.75 -21.63
C SER A 143 13.17 -16.02 -21.35
N ALA A 144 12.29 -15.10 -21.78
CA ALA A 144 10.85 -15.25 -21.64
C ALA A 144 10.34 -16.51 -22.39
N GLY A 145 9.55 -17.36 -21.72
CA GLY A 145 8.96 -18.59 -22.29
C GLY A 145 9.42 -19.91 -21.66
N VAL A 146 10.31 -19.87 -20.66
CA VAL A 146 10.71 -21.06 -19.89
C VAL A 146 9.57 -21.48 -18.94
N LEU A 147 9.08 -22.72 -19.09
CA LEU A 147 7.96 -23.28 -18.34
C LEU A 147 8.35 -23.85 -16.96
N SER A 148 9.65 -24.07 -16.71
CA SER A 148 10.18 -24.61 -15.45
C SER A 148 11.47 -23.90 -15.07
N CYS A 149 11.50 -23.33 -13.87
CA CYS A 149 12.55 -22.42 -13.45
C CYS A 149 13.44 -23.11 -12.41
N ASN A 150 14.76 -23.12 -12.61
CA ASN A 150 15.70 -23.71 -11.66
C ASN A 150 15.76 -22.89 -10.37
N ARG A 151 15.66 -21.55 -10.51
CA ARG A 151 15.52 -20.57 -9.43
C ARG A 151 14.57 -19.46 -9.84
N TYR A 152 14.18 -18.66 -8.87
CA TYR A 152 13.45 -17.40 -9.06
C TYR A 152 14.37 -16.23 -8.74
N ARG A 153 14.54 -15.30 -9.68
CA ARG A 153 15.31 -14.07 -9.47
C ARG A 153 14.37 -12.94 -9.08
N ILE A 154 14.64 -12.32 -7.93
CA ILE A 154 13.99 -11.11 -7.46
C ILE A 154 14.85 -9.90 -7.84
N SER A 155 14.23 -8.88 -8.41
CA SER A 155 14.89 -7.62 -8.76
C SER A 155 13.97 -6.42 -8.58
N GLY A 156 14.54 -5.21 -8.63
CA GLY A 156 13.76 -3.98 -8.65
C GLY A 156 12.87 -3.78 -7.43
N VAL A 157 13.35 -4.20 -6.25
CA VAL A 157 12.64 -4.10 -4.98
C VAL A 157 12.29 -2.63 -4.70
N ASN A 158 11.01 -2.35 -4.60
CA ASN A 158 10.49 -1.01 -4.42
C ASN A 158 10.59 -0.60 -2.95
N THR A 159 11.31 0.48 -2.67
CA THR A 159 11.48 1.07 -1.34
C THR A 159 10.58 2.27 -1.09
N THR A 160 9.95 2.81 -2.14
CA THR A 160 9.16 4.05 -2.10
C THR A 160 7.67 3.74 -2.02
N GLN A 161 7.26 2.94 -1.04
CA GLN A 161 5.84 2.77 -0.73
C GLN A 161 5.38 3.97 0.08
N THR A 162 4.77 4.94 -0.60
CA THR A 162 4.30 6.18 0.02
C THR A 162 2.83 6.03 0.39
N VAL A 163 2.53 6.38 1.64
CA VAL A 163 1.16 6.57 2.11
C VAL A 163 0.69 7.92 1.59
N THR A 164 -0.44 7.94 0.91
CA THR A 164 -1.03 9.16 0.36
C THR A 164 -2.25 9.56 1.15
N ARG A 165 -2.40 10.87 1.42
CA ARG A 165 -3.59 11.42 2.04
C ARG A 165 -4.72 11.48 1.01
N ASN A 166 -5.84 10.85 1.31
CA ASN A 166 -7.04 11.00 0.51
C ASN A 166 -7.73 12.31 0.90
N THR A 167 -7.45 13.38 0.15
CA THR A 167 -7.95 14.73 0.45
C THR A 167 -9.46 14.85 0.33
N ASP A 168 -10.08 14.08 -0.57
CA ASP A 168 -11.53 14.08 -0.76
C ASP A 168 -12.26 13.45 0.43
N ALA A 169 -11.73 12.35 0.96
CA ALA A 169 -12.26 11.72 2.15
C ALA A 169 -11.91 12.51 3.43
N SER A 170 -10.83 13.29 3.42
CA SER A 170 -10.35 14.01 4.62
C SER A 170 -10.91 15.43 4.76
N ARG A 171 -11.59 15.99 3.75
CA ARG A 171 -12.10 17.37 3.79
C ARG A 171 -13.23 17.54 4.81
N TRP A 172 -13.34 18.75 5.37
CA TRP A 172 -14.54 19.19 6.07
C TRP A 172 -15.46 19.93 5.09
N PHE A 173 -16.77 19.89 5.31
CA PHE A 173 -17.70 20.72 4.57
C PHE A 173 -18.87 21.13 5.47
N ILE A 174 -19.45 22.30 5.16
CA ILE A 174 -20.63 22.82 5.85
C ILE A 174 -21.76 22.93 4.83
N GLN A 175 -22.91 22.36 5.17
CA GLN A 175 -24.14 22.52 4.44
C GLN A 175 -25.10 23.38 5.26
N VAL A 176 -25.68 24.39 4.61
CA VAL A 176 -26.68 25.27 5.23
C VAL A 176 -28.01 25.04 4.54
N GLY A 177 -29.02 24.64 5.30
CA GLY A 177 -30.37 24.38 4.81
C GLY A 177 -31.38 25.34 5.42
N LEU A 178 -32.30 25.84 4.60
CA LEU A 178 -33.46 26.61 5.04
C LEU A 178 -34.72 25.85 4.66
N LYS A 179 -35.54 25.48 5.65
CA LYS A 179 -36.86 24.87 5.45
C LYS A 179 -37.94 25.85 5.85
N TYR A 180 -38.97 25.97 5.01
CA TYR A 180 -40.14 26.80 5.27
C TYR A 180 -41.41 25.95 5.22
N GLU A 181 -42.28 26.11 6.21
CA GLU A 181 -43.55 25.42 6.31
C GLU A 181 -44.68 26.43 6.49
N PHE A 182 -45.82 26.13 5.85
CA PHE A 182 -47.04 26.93 5.80
C PHE A 182 -48.17 26.28 6.58
#